data_AF-A0A376MH52-F1
#
_entry.id   AF-A0A376MH52-F1
#
_cell.length_a   1.000
_cell.length_b   1.000
_cell.length_c   1.000
_cell.angle_alpha   90.00
_cell.angle_beta   90.00
_cell.angle_gamma   90.00
#
_symmetry.space_group_name_H-M   'P 1'
#
loop_
_entity.id
_entity.type
_entity.pdbx_description
1 polymer ?
#
loop_
_entity_poly.entity_id
_entity_poly.type
_entity_poly.pdbx_seq_one_letter_code
_entity_poly.pdbx_strand_id
1 'polypeptide(L)' 'MHTPDADTAEHPDDDLWASLCFAGHDLMSQFAGNKEDIVGIGLGSIRCCRALLKADGTPAAPLISWQDARVTTPLRTYES' A
#
# COMPACT_ATOMS: atom_id res chain seq x y z
N MET A 1 4.69 -6.55 -5.92
CA MET A 1 5.96 -5.84 -5.62
C MET A 1 6.96 -6.00 -6.75
N HIS A 2 7.53 -4.88 -7.19
CA HIS A 2 8.51 -4.73 -8.26
C HIS A 2 9.83 -4.19 -7.68
N THR A 3 10.93 -4.92 -7.89
CA THR A 3 12.27 -4.60 -7.35
C THR A 3 13.32 -4.80 -8.45
N PRO A 4 13.46 -3.84 -9.39
CA PRO A 4 14.35 -3.98 -10.53
C PRO A 4 15.84 -3.90 -10.18
N ASP A 5 16.17 -3.30 -9.03
CA ASP A 5 17.53 -3.12 -8.51
C ASP A 5 17.52 -3.11 -6.97
N ALA A 6 18.67 -2.80 -6.36
CA ALA A 6 18.84 -2.81 -4.90
C ALA A 6 18.19 -1.62 -4.18
N ASP A 7 17.88 -0.54 -4.89
CA ASP A 7 17.41 0.72 -4.32
C ASP A 7 15.91 0.93 -4.55
N THR A 8 15.33 0.22 -5.54
CA THR A 8 13.94 0.39 -5.98
C THR A 8 13.04 -0.70 -5.43
N ALA A 9 11.97 -0.28 -4.74
CA ALA A 9 11.00 -1.16 -4.12
C ALA A 9 9.59 -0.58 -4.27
N GLU A 10 8.85 -1.03 -5.28
CA GLU A 10 7.56 -0.45 -5.66
C GLU A 10 6.42 -1.48 -5.67
N HIS A 11 5.22 -0.97 -5.47
CA HIS A 11 3.95 -1.66 -5.60
C HIS A 11 3.35 -1.27 -6.97
N PRO A 12 3.40 -2.16 -7.98
CA PRO A 12 2.87 -1.85 -9.31
C PRO A 12 1.35 -1.70 -9.27
N ASP A 13 0.83 -0.88 -10.17
CA ASP A 13 -0.60 -0.59 -10.30
C ASP A 13 -1.24 -0.23 -8.94
N ASP A 14 -2.39 -0.81 -8.62
CA ASP A 14 -3.07 -0.68 -7.33
C ASP A 14 -3.09 -2.03 -6.58
N ASP A 15 -1.95 -2.73 -6.57
CA ASP A 15 -1.85 -4.12 -6.06
C ASP A 15 -2.22 -4.26 -4.58
N LEU A 16 -1.91 -3.25 -3.76
CA LEU A 16 -2.28 -3.21 -2.34
C LEU A 16 -3.79 -3.11 -2.13
N TRP A 17 -4.49 -2.29 -2.91
CA TRP A 17 -5.95 -2.21 -2.84
C TRP A 17 -6.61 -3.50 -3.34
N ALA A 18 -6.18 -3.98 -4.50
CA ALA A 18 -6.74 -5.20 -5.10
C ALA A 18 -6.57 -6.40 -4.15
N SER A 19 -5.37 -6.58 -3.58
CA SER A 19 -5.11 -7.66 -2.62
C SER A 19 -5.92 -7.53 -1.33
N LEU A 20 -6.11 -6.31 -0.81
CA LEU A 20 -6.98 -6.07 0.35
C LEU A 20 -8.43 -6.46 0.06
N CYS A 21 -8.97 -6.08 -1.10
CA CYS A 21 -10.32 -6.47 -1.52
C CYS A 21 -10.44 -8.00 -1.67
N PHE A 22 -9.47 -8.64 -2.31
CA PHE A 22 -9.48 -10.10 -2.47
C PHE A 22 -9.43 -10.82 -1.13
N ALA A 23 -8.53 -10.42 -0.24
CA ALA A 23 -8.43 -11.01 1.10
C ALA A 23 -9.71 -10.78 1.91
N GLY A 24 -10.31 -9.59 1.83
CA GLY A 24 -11.57 -9.27 2.49
C GLY A 24 -12.74 -10.12 1.97
N HIS A 25 -12.85 -10.29 0.66
CA HIS A 25 -13.87 -11.15 0.06
C HIS A 25 -13.67 -12.62 0.44
N ASP A 26 -12.43 -13.12 0.41
CA ASP A 26 -12.11 -14.49 0.81
C ASP A 26 -12.45 -14.73 2.29
N LEU A 27 -12.03 -13.82 3.18
CA LEU A 27 -12.38 -13.83 4.60
C LEU A 27 -13.89 -13.90 4.81
N MET A 28 -14.65 -13.02 4.15
CA MET A 28 -16.11 -12.99 4.30
C MET A 28 -16.80 -14.21 3.71
N SER A 29 -16.21 -14.89 2.72
CA SER A 29 -16.75 -16.14 2.18
C SER A 29 -16.68 -17.30 3.17
N GLN A 30 -15.73 -17.24 4.10
CA GLN A 30 -15.48 -18.26 5.13
C GLN A 30 -16.06 -17.85 6.51
N PHE A 31 -16.45 -16.59 6.67
CA PHE A 31 -17.02 -16.08 7.92
C PHE A 31 -18.42 -16.67 8.16
N ALA A 32 -18.54 -17.50 9.19
CA ALA A 32 -19.80 -18.17 9.55
C ALA A 32 -20.72 -17.34 10.47
N GLY A 33 -20.27 -16.17 10.93
CA GLY A 33 -21.06 -15.27 11.77
C GLY A 33 -22.05 -14.42 10.98
N ASN A 34 -22.89 -13.67 11.69
CA ASN A 34 -23.73 -12.66 11.07
C ASN A 34 -22.91 -11.41 10.76
N LYS A 35 -22.81 -11.05 9.48
CA LYS A 35 -22.10 -9.85 9.03
C LYS A 35 -22.62 -8.55 9.66
N GLU A 36 -23.91 -8.51 10.01
CA GLU A 36 -24.54 -7.33 10.64
C GLU A 36 -24.03 -7.10 12.07
N ASP A 37 -23.37 -8.09 12.69
CA ASP A 37 -22.78 -7.95 14.02
C ASP A 37 -21.38 -7.29 13.96
N ILE A 38 -20.81 -7.08 12.76
CA ILE A 38 -19.53 -6.40 12.56
C ILE A 38 -19.76 -4.89 12.62
N VAL A 39 -19.66 -4.32 13.83
CA VAL A 39 -19.89 -2.88 14.07
C VAL A 39 -18.69 -1.99 13.76
N GLY A 40 -17.54 -2.56 13.41
CA GLY A 40 -16.33 -1.79 13.11
C GLY A 40 -15.24 -2.62 12.44
N ILE A 41 -14.34 -1.93 11.74
CA ILE A 41 -13.19 -2.52 11.05
C ILE A 41 -11.94 -1.75 11.47
N GLY A 42 -10.93 -2.49 11.96
CA GLY A 42 -9.61 -1.93 12.24
C GLY A 42 -8.70 -2.04 11.02
N LEU A 43 -7.96 -0.99 10.72
CA LEU A 43 -6.97 -0.98 9.65
C LEU A 43 -5.55 -0.94 10.23
N GLY A 44 -4.74 -1.92 9.85
CA GLY A 44 -3.30 -1.95 10.11
C GLY A 44 -2.55 -1.84 8.79
N SER A 45 -1.66 -0.85 8.66
CA SER A 45 -0.88 -0.63 7.45
C SER A 45 0.61 -0.69 7.71
N ILE A 46 1.36 -1.06 6.67
CA ILE A 46 2.80 -0.83 6.63
C ILE A 46 3.03 0.68 6.60
N ARG A 47 3.92 1.16 7.48
CA ARG A 47 4.20 2.59 7.63
C ARG A 47 5.29 3.04 6.66
N CYS A 48 5.41 4.35 6.46
CA CYS A 48 6.45 4.97 5.64
C CYS A 48 6.40 4.61 4.14
N CYS A 49 5.36 3.92 3.65
CA CYS A 49 5.10 3.86 2.21
C CYS A 49 4.59 5.22 1.71
N ARG A 50 4.80 5.52 0.41
CA ARG A 50 4.31 6.75 -0.23
C ARG A 50 3.37 6.38 -1.38
N ALA A 51 2.17 6.97 -1.38
CA ALA A 51 1.19 6.82 -2.45
C ALA A 51 0.91 8.18 -3.07
N LEU A 52 1.15 8.31 -4.38
CA LEU A 52 0.76 9.50 -5.14
C LEU A 52 -0.54 9.17 -5.86
N LEU A 53 -1.60 9.92 -5.53
CA LEU A 53 -2.94 9.68 -6.05
C LEU A 53 -3.38 10.76 -7.03
N LYS A 54 -4.19 10.37 -8.00
CA LYS A 54 -5.00 11.30 -8.81
C LYS A 54 -6.17 11.83 -7.98
N ALA A 55 -6.87 12.83 -8.50
CA ALA A 55 -8.04 13.40 -7.85
C ALA A 55 -9.19 12.38 -7.65
N ASP A 56 -9.25 11.33 -8.48
CA ASP A 56 -10.24 10.25 -8.38
C ASP A 56 -9.85 9.15 -7.36
N GLY A 57 -8.70 9.30 -6.69
CA GLY A 57 -8.19 8.34 -5.70
C GLY A 57 -7.38 7.19 -6.30
N THR A 58 -7.28 7.07 -7.63
CA THR A 58 -6.44 6.03 -8.25
C THR A 58 -4.95 6.40 -8.19
N PRO A 59 -4.03 5.42 -8.23
CA PRO A 59 -2.60 5.71 -8.30
C PRO A 59 -2.24 6.55 -9.53
N ALA A 60 -1.47 7.61 -9.31
CA ALA A 60 -0.86 8.42 -10.36
C ALA A 60 0.50 7.88 -10.81
N ALA A 61 1.14 7.07 -9.95
CA ALA A 61 2.40 6.36 -10.17
C ALA A 61 2.41 5.10 -9.25
N PRO A 62 3.31 4.13 -9.47
CA PRO A 62 3.50 3.02 -8.54
C PRO A 62 3.72 3.49 -7.10
N LEU A 63 3.14 2.77 -6.15
CA LEU A 63 3.30 3.08 -4.73
C LEU A 63 4.74 2.73 -4.30
N ILE A 64 5.38 3.60 -3.52
CA ILE A 64 6.76 3.40 -3.08
C ILE A 64 6.76 2.71 -1.71
N SER A 65 7.40 1.54 -1.61
CA SER A 65 7.54 0.80 -0.36
C SER A 65 8.47 1.51 0.60
N TRP A 66 8.27 1.31 1.91
CA TRP A 66 9.18 1.77 2.96
C TRP A 66 10.62 1.26 2.79
N GLN A 67 10.84 0.23 1.97
CA GLN A 67 12.16 -0.35 1.69
C GLN A 67 12.93 0.44 0.62
N ASP A 68 12.28 1.34 -0.11
CA ASP A 68 12.87 2.06 -1.23
C ASP A 68 13.86 3.14 -0.75
N ALA A 69 14.99 3.27 -1.43
CA ALA A 69 16.04 4.22 -1.08
C ALA A 69 15.55 5.68 -1.09
N ARG A 70 14.62 6.03 -2.00
CA ARG A 70 14.05 7.38 -2.14
C ARG A 70 13.31 7.84 -0.89
N VAL A 71 12.85 6.89 -0.07
CA VAL A 71 11.95 7.16 1.05
C VAL A 71 12.56 6.85 2.41
N THR A 72 13.73 6.22 2.41
CA THR A 72 14.54 5.87 3.58
C THR A 72 15.77 6.75 3.73
N THR A 73 16.27 7.35 2.64
CA THR A 73 17.44 8.23 2.68
C THR A 73 17.04 9.66 3.01
N PRO A 74 17.73 10.34 3.96
CA PRO A 74 17.53 11.77 4.19
C PRO A 74 17.74 12.58 2.91
N LEU A 75 16.90 13.60 2.69
CA LEU A 75 17.13 14.59 1.64
C LEU A 75 18.52 15.21 1.84
N ARG A 76 19.44 14.99 0.90
CA ARG A 76 20.73 15.69 0.88
C ARG A 76 20.47 17.12 0.45
N THR A 77 20.66 18.06 1.36
CA THR A 77 20.86 19.46 0.98
C THR A 77 22.20 19.55 0.28
N TYR A 78 22.21 20.07 -0.95
CA TYR A 78 23.46 20.43 -1.61
C TYR A 78 24.07 21.60 -0.82
N GLU A 79 25.15 21.35 -0.08
CA GLU A 79 26.00 22.44 0.39
C GLU A 79 26.91 22.84 -0.79
N SER A 80 26.86 24.15 -1.11
CA SER A 80 27.66 24.78 -2.17
C SER A 80 29.11 24.97 -1.77
#